data_AF-A0A2G8S1V8-F1
#
_entry.id   AF-A0A2G8S1V8-F1
#
_cell.length_a   1.000
_cell.length_b   1.000
_cell.length_c   1.000
_cell.angle_alpha   90.00
_cell.angle_beta   90.00
_cell.angle_gamma   90.00
#
_symmetry.space_group_name_H-M   'P 1'
#
loop_
_entity.id
_entity.type
_entity.pdbx_description
1 polymer ?
#
loop_
_entity_poly.entity_id
_entity_poly.type
_entity_poly.pdbx_seq_one_letter_code
_entity_poly.pdbx_strand_id
1 'polypeptide(L)'
;MSSPVSSPQLASSACTPKPTFAVAKIKGDVCLVQVPYDSPARGAMSSALMAADVHVFRHEFITLFRYSHCATVHPADMHILESIDDRATLYEEDKGTVFLARDVMAKIQKLTMDSRRPGAGRYYRPRQSSAMSMSRPVHAPTRSVRS
;
A
#
# COMPACT_ATOMS: atom_id res chain seq x y z
N MET A 1 13.24 -17.10 66.74
CA MET A 1 13.53 -16.01 65.79
C MET A 1 13.90 -16.68 64.48
N SER A 2 12.96 -16.76 63.54
CA SER A 2 13.20 -17.41 62.23
C SER A 2 12.80 -16.42 61.15
N SER A 3 13.79 -15.91 60.42
CA SER A 3 13.58 -15.06 59.25
C SER A 3 13.42 -15.95 58.02
N PRO A 4 12.44 -15.71 57.13
CA PRO A 4 12.43 -16.34 55.83
C PRO A 4 13.45 -15.66 54.90
N VAL A 5 14.21 -16.47 54.16
CA VAL A 5 15.11 -16.01 53.11
C VAL A 5 14.26 -15.60 51.90
N SER A 6 14.31 -14.32 51.52
CA SER A 6 13.67 -13.83 50.31
C SER A 6 14.50 -14.27 49.10
N SER A 7 13.98 -15.22 48.32
CA SER A 7 14.50 -15.51 46.98
C SER A 7 14.26 -14.30 46.06
N PRO A 8 15.20 -13.95 45.17
CA PRO A 8 14.97 -12.91 44.18
C PRO A 8 13.96 -13.45 43.16
N GLN A 9 12.76 -12.87 43.14
CA GLN A 9 11.86 -13.03 42.01
C GLN A 9 12.57 -12.46 40.78
N LEU A 10 12.94 -13.35 39.86
CA LEU A 10 13.27 -13.00 38.49
C LEU A 10 12.09 -12.19 37.95
N ALA A 11 12.29 -10.88 37.82
CA ALA A 11 11.37 -10.03 37.08
C ALA A 11 11.32 -10.59 35.66
N SER A 12 10.27 -11.36 35.35
CA SER A 12 9.86 -11.61 33.98
C SER A 12 9.57 -10.24 33.41
N SER A 13 10.52 -9.68 32.67
CA SER A 13 10.30 -8.54 31.81
C SER A 13 9.18 -8.94 30.86
N ALA A 14 7.95 -8.52 31.19
CA ALA A 14 6.82 -8.63 30.30
C ALA A 14 7.25 -7.87 29.03
N CYS A 15 7.55 -8.64 27.98
CA CYS A 15 7.92 -8.12 26.68
C CYS A 15 6.67 -7.46 26.13
N THR A 16 6.48 -6.17 26.41
CA THR A 16 5.41 -5.40 25.80
C THR A 16 5.66 -5.44 24.30
N PRO A 17 4.70 -5.92 23.49
CA PRO A 17 4.90 -6.04 22.07
C PRO A 17 5.13 -4.65 21.49
N LYS A 18 6.33 -4.45 20.92
CA LYS A 18 6.70 -3.17 20.31
C LYS A 18 5.74 -2.88 19.15
N PRO A 19 5.26 -1.63 19.00
CA PRO A 19 4.39 -1.26 17.90
C PRO A 19 5.11 -1.49 16.56
N THR A 20 4.44 -2.21 15.65
CA THR A 20 4.98 -2.56 14.34
C THR A 20 4.42 -1.63 13.28
N PHE A 21 5.30 -1.09 12.43
CA PHE A 21 4.95 -0.15 11.37
C PHE A 21 5.03 -0.79 9.98
N ALA A 22 4.17 -0.33 9.08
CA ALA A 22 4.16 -0.76 7.69
C ALA A 22 3.76 0.39 6.77
N VAL A 23 4.24 0.32 5.53
CA VAL A 23 3.73 1.14 4.43
C VAL A 23 2.52 0.43 3.85
N ALA A 24 1.39 1.12 3.79
CA ALA A 24 0.14 0.58 3.27
C ALA A 24 -0.46 1.49 2.20
N LYS A 25 -1.21 0.89 1.28
CA LYS A 25 -2.14 1.58 0.41
C LYS A 25 -3.53 1.48 1.01
N ILE A 26 -4.12 2.61 1.37
CA ILE A 26 -5.49 2.70 1.86
C ILE A 26 -6.29 3.55 0.88
N LYS A 27 -7.33 2.96 0.27
CA LYS A 27 -8.21 3.64 -0.71
C LYS A 27 -7.49 4.39 -1.85
N GLY A 28 -6.30 3.92 -2.23
CA GLY A 28 -5.50 4.55 -3.29
C GLY A 28 -4.29 5.32 -2.80
N ASP A 29 -4.27 5.75 -1.53
CA ASP A 29 -3.21 6.58 -0.96
C ASP A 29 -2.17 5.75 -0.20
N VAL A 30 -0.90 6.06 -0.43
CA VAL A 30 0.22 5.44 0.30
C VAL A 30 0.44 6.17 1.61
N CYS A 31 0.37 5.44 2.72
CA CYS A 31 0.48 5.96 4.07
C CYS A 31 1.34 5.05 4.95
N LEU A 32 1.82 5.62 6.07
CA LEU A 32 2.46 4.86 7.13
C LEU A 32 1.39 4.46 8.13
N VAL A 33 1.34 3.17 8.47
CA VAL A 33 0.37 2.63 9.42
C VAL A 33 1.08 1.89 10.54
N GLN A 34 0.52 1.98 11.74
CA GLN A 34 0.82 1.09 12.85
C GLN A 34 -0.25 0.00 12.88
N VAL A 35 0.17 -1.26 12.78
CA VAL A 35 -0.75 -2.40 12.82
C VAL A 35 -0.77 -2.94 14.25
N PRO A 36 -1.94 -2.98 14.93
CA PRO A 36 -2.04 -3.55 16.27
C PRO A 36 -1.59 -5.01 16.28
N TYR A 37 -0.96 -5.44 17.38
CA TYR A 37 -0.43 -6.80 17.51
C TYR A 37 -1.54 -7.87 17.41
N ASP A 38 -2.72 -7.56 17.95
CA ASP A 38 -3.91 -8.44 17.93
C ASP A 38 -4.78 -8.25 16.68
N SER A 39 -4.35 -7.44 15.72
CA SER A 39 -5.15 -7.21 14.51
C SER A 39 -5.15 -8.45 13.61
N PRO A 40 -6.32 -8.93 13.13
CA PRO A 40 -6.42 -10.08 12.23
C PRO A 40 -5.67 -9.89 10.90
N ALA A 41 -5.23 -8.66 10.60
CA ALA A 41 -4.39 -8.33 9.45
C ALA A 41 -2.96 -8.93 9.51
N ARG A 42 -2.46 -9.37 10.67
CA ARG A 42 -1.08 -9.85 10.86
C ARG A 42 -0.89 -11.36 10.65
N GLY A 43 -1.95 -12.16 10.67
CA GLY A 43 -1.91 -13.58 10.29
C GLY A 43 -2.78 -14.51 11.14
N ALA A 44 -3.27 -15.58 10.49
CA ALA A 44 -3.99 -16.73 11.05
C ALA A 44 -5.46 -16.54 11.48
N MET A 45 -6.20 -15.71 10.76
CA MET A 45 -7.60 -15.91 10.29
C MET A 45 -8.07 -14.55 9.78
N SER A 46 -7.73 -14.22 8.53
CA SER A 46 -8.35 -13.11 7.83
C SER A 46 -9.82 -13.44 7.64
N SER A 47 -10.65 -13.20 8.65
CA SER A 47 -12.07 -13.04 8.46
C SER A 47 -12.21 -11.85 7.52
N ALA A 48 -12.44 -12.11 6.23
CA ALA A 48 -12.68 -11.14 5.17
C ALA A 48 -13.91 -10.22 5.43
N LEU A 49 -14.41 -10.22 6.66
CA LEU A 49 -15.59 -9.57 7.19
C LEU A 49 -15.25 -8.60 8.34
N MET A 50 -14.04 -8.64 8.90
CA MET A 50 -13.67 -7.80 10.05
C MET A 50 -12.77 -6.66 9.58
N ALA A 51 -13.27 -5.43 9.75
CA ALA A 51 -12.45 -4.25 9.58
C ALA A 51 -11.38 -4.19 10.68
N ALA A 52 -10.21 -3.69 10.32
CA ALA A 52 -9.09 -3.52 11.24
C ALA A 52 -8.97 -2.05 11.64
N ASP A 53 -8.81 -1.78 12.92
CA ASP A 53 -8.42 -0.46 13.41
C ASP A 53 -6.92 -0.29 13.23
N VAL A 54 -6.53 0.75 12.48
CA VAL A 54 -5.14 1.09 12.21
C VAL A 54 -4.88 2.55 12.52
N HIS A 55 -3.71 2.85 13.08
CA HIS A 55 -3.29 4.23 13.26
C HIS A 55 -2.57 4.70 12.00
N VAL A 56 -3.05 5.80 11.43
CA VAL A 56 -2.52 6.38 10.20
C VAL A 56 -1.62 7.56 10.54
N PHE A 57 -0.43 7.56 9.97
CA PHE A 57 0.57 8.60 10.11
C PHE A 57 0.79 9.30 8.76
N ARG A 58 0.83 10.62 8.78
CA ARG A 58 1.04 11.45 7.59
C ARG A 58 2.47 11.95 7.54
N HIS A 59 3.05 11.94 6.35
CA HIS A 59 4.34 12.55 6.11
C HIS A 59 4.24 14.07 6.31
N GLU A 60 5.11 14.62 7.14
CA GLU A 60 5.19 16.07 7.35
C GLU A 60 6.46 16.60 6.67
N PHE A 61 7.65 16.19 7.12
CA PHE A 61 8.93 16.64 6.58
C PHE A 61 10.00 15.56 6.64
N ILE A 62 10.88 15.51 5.62
CA ILE A 62 12.07 14.65 5.56
C ILE A 62 11.69 13.19 5.85
N THR A 63 11.92 12.72 7.07
CA THR A 63 11.66 11.36 7.55
C THR A 63 10.63 11.30 8.68
N LEU A 64 10.08 12.46 9.07
CA LEU A 64 9.12 12.60 10.16
C LEU A 64 7.69 12.37 9.65
N PHE A 65 7.00 11.47 10.33
CA PHE A 65 5.57 11.26 10.20
C PHE A 65 4.87 11.59 11.51
N ARG A 66 3.76 12.29 11.40
CA ARG A 66 2.93 12.63 12.55
C ARG A 66 1.64 11.81 12.51
N TYR A 67 1.24 11.31 13.67
CA TYR A 67 -0.05 10.67 13.85
C TYR A 67 -1.14 11.60 13.34
N SER A 68 -2.05 11.04 12.56
CA SER A 68 -3.19 11.77 12.01
C SER A 68 -4.48 11.33 12.65
N HIS A 69 -4.79 10.03 12.61
CA HIS A 69 -6.05 9.49 13.12
C HIS A 69 -6.00 7.97 13.19
N CYS A 70 -6.97 7.39 13.90
CA CYS A 70 -7.29 5.96 13.83
C CYS A 70 -8.37 5.76 12.76
N ALA A 71 -8.21 4.72 11.93
CA ALA A 71 -9.15 4.37 10.89
C ALA A 71 -9.53 2.90 10.99
N THR A 72 -10.83 2.63 10.94
CA THR A 72 -11.38 1.29 10.76
C THR A 72 -11.45 0.99 9.27
N VAL A 73 -10.59 0.10 8.79
CA VAL A 73 -10.43 -0.17 7.35
C VAL A 73 -10.80 -1.61 7.02
N HIS A 74 -11.64 -1.78 6.01
CA HIS A 74 -11.96 -3.10 5.49
C HIS A 74 -10.71 -3.72 4.82
N PRO A 75 -10.43 -5.02 4.99
CA PRO A 75 -9.24 -5.65 4.39
C PRO A 75 -9.13 -5.50 2.87
N ALA A 76 -10.27 -5.36 2.16
CA ALA A 76 -10.28 -5.11 0.71
C ALA A 76 -9.76 -3.71 0.32
N ASP A 77 -9.82 -2.75 1.25
CA ASP A 77 -9.41 -1.36 1.02
C ASP A 77 -7.98 -1.08 1.53
N MET A 78 -7.35 -2.04 2.20
CA MET A 78 -6.02 -1.93 2.78
C MET A 78 -5.07 -2.99 2.22
N HIS A 79 -3.98 -2.54 1.64
CA HIS A 79 -2.92 -3.40 1.16
C HIS A 79 -1.59 -3.01 1.79
N ILE A 80 -1.01 -3.90 2.59
CA ILE A 80 0.34 -3.73 3.12
C ILE A 80 1.32 -3.90 1.96
N LEU A 81 2.08 -2.85 1.67
CA LEU A 81 3.08 -2.83 0.60
C LEU A 81 4.45 -3.29 1.11
N GLU A 82 4.83 -2.83 2.30
CA GLU A 82 6.13 -3.14 2.90
C GLU A 82 6.04 -3.05 4.43
N SER A 83 6.47 -4.10 5.13
CA SER A 83 6.68 -4.05 6.57
C SER A 83 7.99 -3.31 6.86
N ILE A 84 8.00 -2.44 7.87
CA ILE A 84 9.19 -1.67 8.23
C ILE A 84 9.89 -2.35 9.40
N ASP A 85 11.20 -2.57 9.26
CA ASP A 85 12.04 -3.09 10.34
C ASP A 85 12.08 -2.11 11.51
N ASP A 86 11.95 -2.63 12.73
CA ASP A 86 12.03 -1.85 13.96
C ASP A 86 13.30 -0.98 14.05
N ARG A 87 14.42 -1.41 13.46
CA ARG A 87 15.69 -0.68 13.40
C ARG A 87 15.65 0.53 12.47
N ALA A 88 14.73 0.53 11.50
CA ALA A 88 14.51 1.61 10.57
C ALA A 88 13.44 2.60 11.08
N THR A 89 12.95 2.43 12.31
CA THR A 89 11.96 3.29 12.94
C THR A 89 12.41 3.80 14.31
N LEU A 90 12.12 5.07 14.58
CA LEU A 90 12.13 5.63 15.93
C LEU A 90 10.74 6.20 16.20
N TYR A 91 10.01 5.60 17.13
CA TYR A 91 8.67 6.02 17.50
C TYR A 91 8.68 6.72 18.87
N GLU A 92 8.26 7.98 18.87
CA GLU A 92 8.00 8.76 20.07
C GLU A 92 6.48 8.77 20.32
N GLU A 93 6.00 7.79 21.11
CA GLU A 93 4.57 7.55 21.34
C GLU A 93 3.87 8.75 21.97
N ASP A 94 4.47 9.35 23.00
CA ASP A 94 3.93 10.54 23.69
C ASP A 94 3.70 11.74 22.75
N LYS A 95 4.46 11.81 21.66
CA LYS A 95 4.35 12.87 20.64
C LYS A 95 3.60 12.41 19.41
N GLY A 96 3.19 11.14 19.33
CA GLY A 96 2.60 10.54 18.14
C GLY A 96 3.47 10.72 16.90
N THR A 97 4.79 10.62 17.03
CA THR A 97 5.74 10.95 15.94
C THR A 97 6.62 9.75 15.61
N VAL A 98 6.72 9.42 14.32
CA VAL A 98 7.57 8.32 13.82
C VAL A 98 8.62 8.89 12.89
N PHE A 99 9.89 8.60 13.16
CA PHE A 99 10.98 8.87 12.24
C PHE A 99 11.35 7.59 11.50
N LEU A 100 11.45 7.68 10.17
CA LEU A 100 11.89 6.57 9.33
C LEU A 100 13.34 6.75 8.87
N ALA A 101 14.01 5.63 8.60
CA ALA A 101 15.29 5.69 7.90
C ALA A 101 15.11 6.27 6.47
N ARG A 102 16.17 6.91 5.96
CA ARG A 102 16.11 7.64 4.67
C ARG A 102 15.85 6.72 3.48
N ASP A 103 16.37 5.50 3.52
CA ASP A 103 16.16 4.47 2.52
C ASP A 103 14.69 4.03 2.48
N VAL A 104 14.03 3.88 3.63
CA VAL A 104 12.59 3.62 3.71
C VAL A 104 11.80 4.78 3.11
N MET A 105 12.18 6.03 3.38
CA MET A 105 11.55 7.19 2.76
C MET A 105 11.66 7.18 1.23
N ALA A 106 12.84 6.83 0.69
CA ALA A 106 13.03 6.72 -0.76
C ALA A 106 12.10 5.66 -1.38
N LYS A 107 11.86 4.54 -0.68
CA LYS A 107 10.89 3.52 -1.10
C LYS A 107 9.46 4.04 -1.07
N ILE A 108 9.04 4.72 0.01
CA ILE A 108 7.69 5.31 0.12
C ILE A 108 7.45 6.32 -1.01
N GLN A 109 8.43 7.16 -1.32
CA GLN A 109 8.33 8.13 -2.43
C GLN A 109 8.11 7.41 -3.77
N LYS A 110 8.89 6.36 -4.03
CA LYS A 110 8.73 5.54 -5.24
C LYS A 110 7.34 4.90 -5.32
N LEU A 111 6.87 4.26 -4.24
CA LEU A 111 5.54 3.65 -4.16
C LEU A 111 4.41 4.67 -4.37
N THR A 112 4.58 5.88 -3.85
CA THR A 112 3.62 6.98 -4.02
C THR A 112 3.56 7.42 -5.48
N MET A 113 4.71 7.57 -6.13
CA MET A 113 4.77 7.93 -7.56
C MET A 113 4.14 6.86 -8.44
N ASP A 114 4.45 5.58 -8.18
CA ASP A 114 3.89 4.46 -8.94
C ASP A 114 2.37 4.34 -8.74
N SER A 115 1.86 4.62 -7.54
CA SER A 115 0.42 4.59 -7.24
C SER A 115 -0.38 5.67 -7.97
N ARG A 116 0.26 6.78 -8.37
CA ARG A 116 -0.37 7.90 -9.09
C ARG A 116 -0.36 7.74 -10.60
N ARG A 117 0.38 6.76 -11.15
CA ARG A 117 0.40 6.53 -12.60
C ARG A 117 -0.95 5.93 -13.02
N PRO A 118 -1.75 6.65 -13.84
CA PRO A 118 -2.90 6.04 -14.50
C PRO A 118 -2.36 4.86 -15.30
N GLY A 119 -2.97 3.69 -15.13
CA GLY A 119 -2.41 2.42 -15.56
C GLY A 119 -1.75 2.47 -16.95
N ALA A 120 -0.58 1.84 -17.06
CA ALA A 120 -0.01 1.36 -18.31
C ALA A 120 -0.86 0.20 -18.88
N GLY A 121 -2.18 0.42 -18.96
CA GLY A 121 -3.22 -0.53 -19.29
C GLY A 121 -4.02 -0.02 -20.46
N ARG A 122 -3.54 -0.39 -21.65
CA ARG A 122 -4.29 -0.42 -22.91
C ARG A 122 -4.68 0.93 -23.52
N TYR A 123 -3.66 1.69 -23.92
CA TYR A 123 -3.77 2.27 -25.26
C TYR A 123 -3.80 1.10 -26.25
N TYR A 124 -5.01 0.64 -26.59
CA TYR A 124 -5.24 -0.07 -27.83
C TYR A 124 -4.76 0.87 -28.94
N ARG A 125 -3.51 0.69 -29.40
CA ARG A 125 -3.03 1.36 -30.60
C ARG A 125 -3.76 0.67 -31.75
N PRO A 126 -4.68 1.32 -32.48
CA PRO A 126 -5.20 0.73 -33.69
C PRO A 126 -4.00 0.62 -34.62
N ARG A 127 -3.59 -0.61 -34.91
CA ARG A 127 -2.59 -0.90 -35.93
C ARG A 127 -3.22 -0.50 -37.25
N GLN A 128 -2.91 0.71 -37.73
CA GLN A 128 -3.16 1.10 -39.12
C GLN A 128 -2.39 0.11 -39.99
N SER A 129 -3.10 -0.88 -40.52
CA SER A 129 -2.66 -1.67 -41.65
C SER A 129 -2.86 -0.81 -42.90
N SER A 130 -1.81 -0.09 -43.26
CA SER A 130 -1.64 0.46 -44.59
C SER A 130 -1.47 -0.67 -45.61
N ALA A 131 -1.98 -0.44 -46.83
CA ALA A 131 -1.94 -1.27 -48.03
C ALA A 131 -3.00 -2.42 -48.04
N MET A 132 -3.86 -2.52 -49.05
CA MET A 132 -3.46 -2.56 -50.46
C MET A 132 -4.36 -1.74 -51.38
N SER A 133 -3.69 -0.85 -52.12
CA SER A 133 -4.08 -0.42 -53.46
C SER A 133 -4.13 -1.65 -54.37
N MET A 134 -5.28 -1.89 -55.01
CA MET A 134 -5.36 -2.76 -56.18
C MET A 134 -6.04 -1.99 -57.30
N SER A 135 -5.24 -1.79 -58.33
CA SER A 135 -5.56 -1.19 -59.62
C SER A 135 -6.60 -2.01 -60.40
N ARG A 136 -7.34 -1.27 -61.25
CA ARG A 136 -8.39 -1.59 -62.26
C ARG A 136 -8.15 -2.87 -63.09
N PRO A 137 -9.16 -3.42 -63.82
CA PRO A 137 -9.32 -2.99 -65.22
C PRO A 137 -10.75 -3.02 -65.85
N VAL A 138 -10.97 -2.04 -66.75
CA VAL A 138 -11.60 -2.03 -68.10
C VAL A 138 -12.64 -3.11 -68.50
N HIS A 139 -13.89 -2.69 -68.84
CA HIS A 139 -14.50 -2.76 -70.20
C HIS A 139 -15.99 -2.30 -70.22
N ALA A 140 -16.34 -1.47 -71.22
CA ALA A 140 -17.71 -1.24 -71.76
C ALA A 140 -18.11 -2.42 -72.69
N PRO A 141 -19.29 -2.51 -73.36
CA PRO A 141 -20.45 -1.60 -73.50
C PRO A 141 -21.83 -2.31 -73.34
N THR A 142 -22.97 -1.59 -73.47
CA THR A 142 -24.07 -1.89 -74.44
C THR A 142 -25.34 -1.04 -74.24
N ARG A 143 -25.70 -0.36 -75.33
CA ARG A 143 -27.00 0.11 -75.84
C ARG A 143 -28.26 -0.70 -75.42
N SER A 144 -29.36 -0.03 -75.06
CA SER A 144 -30.66 -0.06 -75.79
C SER A 144 -31.83 0.60 -75.03
N VAL A 145 -32.41 1.61 -75.70
CA VAL A 145 -33.84 1.94 -75.93
C VAL A 145 -34.94 1.27 -75.10
N ARG A 146 -35.82 2.09 -74.50
CA ARG A 146 -37.31 2.07 -74.53
C ARG A 146 -37.82 3.02 -73.42
N SER A 147 -38.95 3.71 -73.51
CA SER A 147 -40.05 3.80 -74.48
C SER A 147 -40.72 5.15 -74.29
#